data_AF-A0A8W8I4E0-F1
#
_entry.id   AF-A0A8W8I4E0-F1
#
_cell.length_a   1.000
_cell.length_b   1.000
_cell.length_c   1.000
_cell.angle_alpha   90.00
_cell.angle_beta   90.00
_cell.angle_gamma   90.00
#
_symmetry.space_group_name_H-M   'P 1'
#
loop_
_entity.id
_entity.type
_entity.pdbx_description
1 polymer ?
#
loop_
_entity_poly.entity_id
_entity_poly.type
_entity_poly.pdbx_seq_one_letter_code
_entity_poly.pdbx_strand_id
1 'polypeptide(L)'
;MWNETRENYEDEYSLLRERRFVVGEGALLSLIKRTTCEQCGESIDPSTVVEGEKIPAGVKYKFLCCNGHPGKWISTPFYGGRSFISILLQLMVLLTGASWEKFALGAKFINLVVGSSRQFYKMQLQYRTAIEEKFHKHISEVYKKLGGLPLSVAVDVRFDSPGFCASRSTAVFMDSNTKAIIHMEVGDSREVDRHSSKMERLLIDRGLQHLLTASPLVIWEIISDASRNIISLMKSDPYKHLQHSLDIWHKAKKLTTSLSDIAKTPGCRGLLQWIRPIVNHFWWCCSTCKGSVERLLKRWMGILYHINNKHVWAGGRCRHSEEHETECSNWLQRDTVVFKNLRMLVTNRDWCGSMKFYTNCRQTWAVENFFSHTLLHYCPKQKSYGYDAYHIRNMLAVMDHNNHLGRMPLVGQDGEVYAKGQVSRRTKQWVAYEEKAPKDFKYIPELMAACMRATYGVSETKFRKSRKSMSLDSIAKNLSGETNPGSRILLAKMQSRKKTGPAAKESC
;
A
#
# COMPACT_ATOMS: atom_id res chain seq x y z
N MET A 1 -17.21 -30.43 -16.05
CA MET A 1 -18.45 -29.72 -15.66
C MET A 1 -18.35 -29.41 -14.17
N TRP A 2 -17.68 -28.30 -13.81
CA TRP A 2 -17.61 -27.87 -12.42
C TRP A 2 -18.74 -26.85 -12.22
N ASN A 3 -19.81 -27.27 -11.54
CA ASN A 3 -20.82 -26.34 -11.04
C ASN A 3 -20.14 -25.47 -9.98
N GLU A 4 -19.62 -24.31 -10.39
CA GLU A 4 -19.42 -23.19 -9.48
C GLU A 4 -20.81 -22.84 -8.93
N THR A 5 -21.12 -23.30 -7.72
CA THR A 5 -22.17 -22.71 -6.90
C THR A 5 -21.83 -21.24 -6.74
N ARG A 6 -22.35 -20.38 -7.63
CA ARG A 6 -22.46 -18.95 -7.37
C ARG A 6 -23.21 -18.85 -6.06
N GLU A 7 -22.52 -18.38 -5.02
CA GLU A 7 -23.14 -18.09 -3.74
C GLU A 7 -24.32 -17.16 -4.01
N ASN A 8 -25.52 -17.66 -3.77
CA ASN A 8 -26.73 -16.91 -4.02
C ASN A 8 -26.93 -15.93 -2.84
N TYR A 9 -26.69 -14.64 -3.11
CA TYR A 9 -26.90 -13.54 -2.16
C TYR A 9 -28.16 -12.71 -2.49
N GLU A 10 -29.18 -13.30 -3.14
CA GLU A 10 -30.37 -12.54 -3.56
C GLU A 10 -31.07 -11.82 -2.40
N ASP A 11 -31.19 -12.44 -1.23
CA ASP A 11 -31.77 -11.81 -0.03
C ASP A 11 -30.96 -10.58 0.41
N GLU A 12 -29.63 -10.72 0.50
CA GLU A 12 -28.75 -9.63 0.87
C GLU A 12 -28.74 -8.52 -0.19
N TYR A 13 -28.77 -8.86 -1.47
CA TYR A 13 -28.84 -7.89 -2.57
C TYR A 13 -30.15 -7.11 -2.57
N SER A 14 -31.28 -7.77 -2.29
CA SER A 14 -32.57 -7.12 -2.13
C SER A 14 -32.50 -6.04 -1.04
N LEU A 15 -31.94 -6.39 0.13
CA LEU A 15 -31.74 -5.45 1.23
C LEU A 15 -30.77 -4.30 0.87
N LEU A 16 -29.71 -4.57 0.13
CA LEU A 16 -28.70 -3.56 -0.23
C LEU A 16 -29.24 -2.50 -1.23
N ARG A 17 -30.20 -2.86 -2.10
CA ARG A 17 -30.78 -1.96 -3.12
C ARG A 17 -31.61 -0.80 -2.56
N GLU A 18 -32.15 -0.96 -1.36
CA GLU A 18 -32.99 0.07 -0.73
C GLU A 18 -32.23 1.39 -0.54
N ARG A 19 -32.85 2.51 -0.95
CA ARG A 19 -32.32 3.86 -0.75
C ARG A 19 -32.46 4.27 0.72
N ARG A 20 -31.44 4.96 1.24
CA ARG A 20 -31.39 5.38 2.65
C ARG A 20 -31.24 6.89 2.76
N PHE A 21 -31.97 7.47 3.71
CA PHE A 21 -32.01 8.91 3.96
C PHE A 21 -31.64 9.21 5.42
N VAL A 22 -31.01 10.35 5.65
CA VAL A 22 -30.80 10.88 7.01
C VAL A 22 -32.04 11.70 7.37
N VAL A 23 -32.77 11.26 8.39
CA VAL A 23 -34.04 11.86 8.82
C VAL A 23 -33.93 12.26 10.28
N GLY A 24 -34.36 13.48 10.62
CA GLY A 24 -34.36 13.97 12.00
C GLY A 24 -35.46 13.31 12.84
N GLU A 25 -35.21 13.17 14.14
CA GLU A 25 -36.14 12.54 15.09
C GLU A 25 -37.54 13.16 15.06
N GLY A 26 -37.62 14.49 15.01
CA GLY A 26 -38.91 15.20 14.93
C GLY A 26 -39.74 14.86 13.70
N ALA A 27 -39.10 14.59 12.55
CA ALA A 27 -39.80 14.18 11.34
C ALA A 27 -40.34 12.74 11.45
N LEU A 28 -39.58 11.84 12.09
CA LEU A 28 -40.04 10.48 12.40
C LEU A 28 -41.24 10.49 13.35
N LEU A 29 -41.15 11.26 14.45
CA LEU A 29 -42.26 11.41 15.40
C LEU A 29 -43.49 12.03 14.75
N SER A 30 -43.31 13.03 13.88
CA SER A 30 -44.42 13.63 13.11
C SER A 30 -45.12 12.61 12.23
N LEU A 31 -44.36 11.72 11.57
CA LEU A 31 -44.93 10.63 10.76
C LEU A 31 -45.72 9.66 11.63
N ILE A 32 -45.13 9.16 12.72
CA ILE A 32 -45.78 8.19 13.63
C ILE A 32 -47.09 8.76 14.19
N LYS A 33 -47.09 10.03 14.63
CA LYS A 33 -48.29 10.70 15.15
C LYS A 33 -49.42 10.88 14.13
N ARG A 34 -49.13 10.72 12.82
CA ARG A 34 -50.11 10.79 11.73
C ARG A 34 -50.49 9.41 11.18
N THR A 35 -49.90 8.34 11.70
CA THR A 35 -50.26 6.97 11.29
C THR A 35 -51.55 6.52 11.96
N THR A 36 -52.12 5.43 11.43
CA THR A 36 -53.29 4.75 11.97
C THR A 36 -52.93 3.37 12.49
N CYS A 37 -53.76 2.83 13.37
CA CYS A 37 -53.63 1.50 13.94
C CYS A 37 -53.88 0.43 12.86
N GLU A 38 -52.97 -0.53 12.73
CA GLU A 38 -53.13 -1.66 11.81
C GLU A 38 -54.31 -2.58 12.17
N GLN A 39 -54.73 -2.61 13.44
CA GLN A 39 -55.81 -3.50 13.91
C GLN A 39 -57.21 -2.90 13.74
N CYS A 40 -57.38 -1.62 14.07
CA CYS A 40 -58.70 -0.99 14.10
C CYS A 40 -58.83 0.26 13.22
N GLY A 41 -57.79 0.66 12.50
CA GLY A 41 -57.79 1.84 11.62
C GLY A 41 -57.79 3.20 12.33
N GLU A 42 -57.90 3.22 13.66
CA GLU A 42 -57.97 4.47 14.43
C GLU A 42 -56.63 5.19 14.57
N SER A 43 -56.69 6.49 14.83
CA SER A 43 -55.50 7.32 15.00
C SER A 43 -54.62 6.86 16.18
N ILE A 44 -53.30 7.03 16.04
CA ILE A 44 -52.36 6.83 17.14
C ILE A 44 -52.49 7.98 18.15
N ASP A 45 -52.55 7.68 19.45
CA ASP A 45 -52.55 8.71 20.50
C ASP A 45 -51.13 9.29 20.64
N PRO A 46 -50.92 10.56 20.23
CA PRO A 46 -49.59 11.18 20.23
C PRO A 46 -48.95 11.30 21.61
N SER A 47 -49.76 11.29 22.68
CA SER A 47 -49.29 11.42 24.07
C SER A 47 -48.65 10.14 24.60
N THR A 48 -48.96 9.00 23.98
CA THR A 48 -48.47 7.67 24.38
C THR A 48 -47.19 7.26 23.67
N VAL A 49 -46.72 8.04 22.69
CA VAL A 49 -45.52 7.73 21.90
C VAL A 49 -44.29 7.89 22.77
N VAL A 50 -43.63 6.78 23.08
CA VAL A 50 -42.42 6.74 23.90
C VAL A 50 -41.32 5.94 23.22
N GLU A 51 -40.06 6.32 23.46
CA GLU A 51 -38.92 5.56 22.97
C GLU A 51 -38.83 4.21 23.70
N GLY A 52 -38.65 3.13 22.93
CA GLY A 52 -38.45 1.79 23.44
C GLY A 52 -36.98 1.49 23.76
N GLU A 53 -36.60 0.23 23.57
CA GLU A 53 -35.23 -0.22 23.81
C GLU A 53 -34.26 0.43 22.79
N LYS A 54 -33.06 0.79 23.25
CA LYS A 54 -32.03 1.42 22.39
C LYS A 54 -31.55 0.46 21.31
N ILE A 55 -31.52 0.93 20.07
CA ILE A 55 -31.06 0.17 18.90
C ILE A 55 -29.82 0.86 18.31
N PRO A 56 -28.72 0.12 18.02
CA PRO A 56 -27.58 0.69 17.32
C PRO A 56 -27.99 1.25 15.95
N ALA A 57 -27.68 2.53 15.70
CA ALA A 57 -28.01 3.23 14.46
C ALA A 57 -29.50 3.09 14.06
N GLY A 58 -30.40 3.12 15.04
CA GLY A 58 -31.84 3.09 14.84
C GLY A 58 -32.59 3.52 16.10
N VAL A 59 -33.90 3.68 15.95
CA VAL A 59 -34.82 4.03 17.04
C VAL A 59 -36.03 3.11 17.00
N LYS A 60 -36.59 2.83 18.18
CA LYS A 60 -37.84 2.12 18.36
C LYS A 60 -38.79 3.00 19.14
N TYR A 61 -40.02 3.12 18.67
CA TYR A 61 -41.11 3.76 19.40
C TYR A 61 -42.18 2.74 19.74
N LYS A 62 -42.77 2.88 20.93
CA LYS A 62 -43.97 2.18 21.39
C LYS A 62 -45.07 3.22 21.57
N PHE A 63 -46.31 2.86 21.25
CA PHE A 63 -47.46 3.76 21.32
C PHE A 63 -48.76 2.97 21.47
N LEU A 64 -49.84 3.65 21.81
CA LEU A 64 -51.20 3.12 21.79
C LEU A 64 -52.03 3.87 20.74
N CYS A 65 -53.01 3.21 20.14
CA CYS A 65 -54.08 3.93 19.42
C CYS A 65 -55.11 4.51 20.40
N CYS A 66 -55.99 5.39 19.91
CA CYS A 66 -57.09 5.94 20.72
C CYS A 66 -58.00 4.87 21.36
N ASN A 67 -58.07 3.66 20.80
CA ASN A 67 -58.81 2.51 21.35
C ASN A 67 -57.96 1.59 22.27
N GLY A 68 -56.72 1.97 22.60
CA GLY A 68 -55.87 1.23 23.54
C GLY A 68 -55.06 0.06 22.97
N HIS A 69 -55.11 -0.21 21.65
CA HIS A 69 -54.28 -1.26 21.04
C HIS A 69 -52.79 -0.86 21.03
N PRO A 70 -51.87 -1.74 21.45
CA PRO A 70 -50.45 -1.45 21.46
C PRO A 70 -49.82 -1.58 20.07
N GLY A 71 -49.02 -0.57 19.71
CA GLY A 71 -48.24 -0.51 18.48
C GLY A 71 -46.76 -0.31 18.74
N LYS A 72 -45.94 -0.68 17.74
CA LYS A 72 -44.50 -0.44 17.74
C LYS A 72 -44.04 -0.06 16.35
N TRP A 73 -43.08 0.85 16.27
CA TRP A 73 -42.40 1.20 15.02
C TRP A 73 -40.89 1.16 15.22
N ILE A 74 -40.15 0.67 14.22
CA ILE A 74 -38.70 0.53 14.27
C ILE A 74 -38.10 1.10 12.99
N SER A 75 -37.06 1.91 13.12
CA SER A 75 -36.44 2.62 11.99
C SER A 75 -35.43 1.81 11.17
N THR A 76 -35.23 0.53 11.50
CA THR A 76 -34.20 -0.32 10.90
C THR A 76 -34.69 -1.76 10.87
N PRO A 77 -34.54 -2.49 9.74
CA PRO A 77 -34.77 -3.92 9.73
C PRO A 77 -33.65 -4.64 10.50
N PHE A 78 -33.90 -5.90 10.85
CA PHE A 78 -32.92 -6.74 11.53
C PHE A 78 -32.38 -7.81 10.59
N TYR A 79 -31.07 -8.01 10.63
CA TYR A 79 -30.40 -9.09 9.92
C TYR A 79 -29.56 -9.87 10.92
N GLY A 80 -29.85 -11.17 11.09
CA GLY A 80 -29.18 -12.01 12.09
C GLY A 80 -29.32 -11.49 13.53
N GLY A 81 -30.43 -10.84 13.87
CA GLY A 81 -30.69 -10.27 15.20
C GLY A 81 -30.01 -8.93 15.48
N ARG A 82 -29.49 -8.25 14.44
CA ARG A 82 -28.77 -6.97 14.56
C ARG A 82 -29.39 -5.91 13.66
N SER A 83 -29.29 -4.65 14.08
CA SER A 83 -29.70 -3.51 13.24
C SER A 83 -28.94 -3.55 11.92
N PHE A 84 -29.68 -3.67 10.83
CA PHE A 84 -29.10 -3.75 9.50
C PHE A 84 -28.36 -2.46 9.13
N ILE A 85 -28.94 -1.31 9.45
CA ILE A 85 -28.30 -0.01 9.24
C ILE A 85 -26.97 0.09 10.00
N SER A 86 -26.87 -0.47 11.20
CA SER A 86 -25.62 -0.50 11.95
C SER A 86 -24.54 -1.33 11.24
N ILE A 87 -24.90 -2.51 10.71
CA ILE A 87 -23.99 -3.35 9.90
C ILE A 87 -23.48 -2.55 8.69
N LEU A 88 -24.39 -1.89 7.96
CA LEU A 88 -24.04 -1.11 6.77
C LEU A 88 -23.10 0.05 7.08
N LEU A 89 -23.34 0.81 8.15
CA LEU A 89 -22.44 1.91 8.55
C LEU A 89 -21.03 1.39 8.88
N GLN A 90 -20.93 0.25 9.56
CA GLN A 90 -19.64 -0.35 9.87
C GLN A 90 -18.92 -0.85 8.61
N LEU A 91 -19.62 -1.53 7.71
CA LEU A 91 -19.07 -1.99 6.43
C LEU A 91 -18.67 -0.81 5.54
N MET A 92 -19.49 0.25 5.48
CA MET A 92 -19.18 1.48 4.76
C MET A 92 -17.84 2.06 5.23
N VAL A 93 -17.64 2.18 6.55
CA VAL A 93 -16.37 2.69 7.09
C VAL A 93 -15.20 1.76 6.79
N LEU A 94 -15.39 0.44 6.92
CA LEU A 94 -14.33 -0.54 6.74
C LEU A 94 -13.89 -0.68 5.28
N LEU A 95 -14.84 -0.87 4.36
CA LEU A 95 -14.59 -1.19 2.95
C LEU A 95 -14.08 0.00 2.14
N THR A 96 -14.42 1.23 2.55
CA THR A 96 -13.85 2.47 1.99
C THR A 96 -12.47 2.81 2.53
N GLY A 97 -11.97 2.06 3.52
CA GLY A 97 -10.72 2.38 4.21
C GLY A 97 -10.84 3.54 5.21
N ALA A 98 -12.02 4.15 5.36
CA ALA A 98 -12.24 5.25 6.30
C ALA A 98 -11.91 4.87 7.74
N SER A 99 -11.73 5.89 8.58
CA SER A 99 -11.53 5.70 10.02
C SER A 99 -12.82 5.89 10.77
N TRP A 100 -13.08 4.94 11.68
CA TRP A 100 -14.19 5.01 12.60
C TRP A 100 -14.15 6.28 13.47
N GLU A 101 -12.99 6.66 13.99
CA GLU A 101 -12.86 7.85 14.85
C GLU A 101 -13.25 9.13 14.12
N LYS A 102 -12.79 9.29 12.87
CA LYS A 102 -13.15 10.47 12.05
C LYS A 102 -14.63 10.45 11.68
N PHE A 103 -15.15 9.28 11.30
CA PHE A 103 -16.57 9.10 10.99
C PHE A 103 -17.47 9.41 12.19
N ALA A 104 -17.18 8.81 13.36
CA ALA A 104 -17.94 9.00 14.58
C ALA A 104 -17.87 10.45 15.10
N LEU A 105 -16.72 11.12 14.94
CA LEU A 105 -16.58 12.55 15.26
C LEU A 105 -17.47 13.40 14.35
N GLY A 106 -17.46 13.14 13.03
CA GLY A 106 -18.34 13.84 12.09
C GLY A 106 -19.81 13.60 12.38
N ALA A 107 -20.19 12.35 12.68
CA ALA A 107 -21.54 11.99 13.09
C ALA A 107 -21.98 12.78 14.35
N LYS A 108 -21.08 12.94 15.33
CA LYS A 108 -21.33 13.72 16.56
C LYS A 108 -21.65 15.19 16.27
N PHE A 109 -21.03 15.82 15.27
CA PHE A 109 -21.28 17.23 14.95
C PHE A 109 -22.71 17.53 14.53
N ILE A 110 -23.43 16.55 13.98
CA ILE A 110 -24.83 16.67 13.55
C ILE A 110 -25.78 15.81 14.40
N ASN A 111 -25.32 15.36 15.58
CA ASN A 111 -26.07 14.48 16.48
C ASN A 111 -26.61 13.18 15.81
N LEU A 112 -25.83 12.60 14.89
CA LEU A 112 -26.18 11.37 14.19
C LEU A 112 -25.83 10.13 15.03
N VAL A 113 -26.81 9.26 15.28
CA VAL A 113 -26.65 8.01 16.03
C VAL A 113 -26.04 6.92 15.14
N VAL A 114 -24.78 6.53 15.38
CA VAL A 114 -24.03 5.59 14.51
C VAL A 114 -23.45 4.35 15.20
N GLY A 115 -23.62 4.22 16.53
CA GLY A 115 -23.07 3.11 17.33
C GLY A 115 -21.72 3.42 18.00
N SER A 116 -21.06 2.41 18.56
CA SER A 116 -19.82 2.59 19.35
C SER A 116 -18.57 2.03 18.65
N SER A 117 -17.40 2.59 18.97
CA SER A 117 -16.10 2.08 18.50
C SER A 117 -15.85 0.64 18.94
N ARG A 118 -16.22 0.30 20.17
CA ARG A 118 -16.12 -1.06 20.70
C ARG A 118 -16.88 -2.06 19.82
N GLN A 119 -18.10 -1.72 19.42
CA GLN A 119 -18.91 -2.58 18.56
C GLN A 119 -18.31 -2.66 17.15
N PHE A 120 -17.87 -1.54 16.56
CA PHE A 120 -17.20 -1.53 15.27
C PHE A 120 -16.00 -2.48 15.21
N TYR A 121 -15.06 -2.37 16.16
CA TYR A 121 -13.86 -3.22 16.18
C TYR A 121 -14.16 -4.69 16.45
N LYS A 122 -15.20 -4.97 17.25
CA LYS A 122 -15.67 -6.33 17.50
C LYS A 122 -16.27 -6.95 16.24
N MET A 123 -17.08 -6.20 15.52
CA MET A 123 -17.71 -6.59 14.26
C MET A 123 -16.70 -6.79 13.15
N GLN A 124 -15.66 -5.95 13.10
CA GLN A 124 -14.57 -6.07 12.14
C GLN A 124 -13.92 -7.47 12.17
N LEU A 125 -13.77 -8.09 13.36
CA LEU A 125 -13.22 -9.44 13.45
C LEU A 125 -14.18 -10.54 12.98
N GLN A 126 -15.48 -10.28 12.95
CA GLN A 126 -16.44 -11.22 12.36
C GLN A 126 -16.45 -11.08 10.84
N TYR A 127 -16.40 -9.85 10.31
CA TYR A 127 -16.26 -9.59 8.87
C TYR A 127 -14.97 -10.18 8.31
N ARG A 128 -13.92 -10.32 9.13
CA ARG A 128 -12.64 -10.91 8.75
C ARG A 128 -12.81 -12.22 8.00
N THR A 129 -13.67 -13.13 8.47
CA THR A 129 -13.86 -14.45 7.85
C THR A 129 -14.24 -14.32 6.38
N ALA A 130 -15.26 -13.52 6.08
CA ALA A 130 -15.69 -13.26 4.71
C ALA A 130 -14.62 -12.53 3.88
N ILE A 131 -13.93 -11.55 4.48
CA ILE A 131 -12.87 -10.79 3.79
C ILE A 131 -11.68 -11.68 3.45
N GLU A 132 -11.25 -12.56 4.38
CA GLU A 132 -10.17 -13.52 4.15
C GLU A 132 -10.58 -14.50 3.04
N GLU A 133 -11.78 -15.06 3.08
CA GLU A 133 -12.26 -15.98 2.04
C GLU A 133 -12.29 -15.31 0.65
N LYS A 134 -12.90 -14.12 0.54
CA LYS A 134 -12.93 -13.37 -0.73
C LYS A 134 -11.53 -12.97 -1.18
N PHE A 135 -10.63 -12.63 -0.27
CA PHE A 135 -9.23 -12.34 -0.59
C PHE A 135 -8.50 -13.56 -1.17
N HIS A 136 -8.64 -14.74 -0.55
CA HIS A 136 -8.02 -15.97 -1.07
C HIS A 136 -8.59 -16.36 -2.44
N LYS A 137 -9.90 -16.21 -2.64
CA LYS A 137 -10.54 -16.43 -3.96
C LYS A 137 -9.98 -15.46 -5.00
N HIS A 138 -9.89 -14.17 -4.66
CA HIS A 138 -9.33 -13.14 -5.54
C HIS A 138 -7.87 -13.43 -5.92
N ILE A 139 -7.02 -13.79 -4.97
CA ILE A 139 -5.62 -14.18 -5.25
C ILE A 139 -5.56 -15.45 -6.11
N SER A 140 -6.44 -16.43 -5.86
CA SER A 140 -6.51 -17.65 -6.68
C SER A 140 -6.91 -17.36 -8.13
N GLU A 141 -7.81 -16.39 -8.36
CA GLU A 141 -8.15 -15.93 -9.71
C GLU A 141 -7.00 -15.20 -10.40
N VAL A 142 -6.23 -14.40 -9.65
CA VAL A 142 -4.98 -13.80 -10.15
C VAL A 142 -3.97 -14.90 -10.50
N TYR A 143 -3.83 -15.94 -9.67
CA TYR A 143 -2.96 -17.07 -9.95
C TYR A 143 -3.37 -17.82 -11.22
N LYS A 144 -4.67 -18.05 -11.43
CA LYS A 144 -5.18 -18.67 -12.67
C LYS A 144 -4.81 -17.85 -13.92
N LYS A 145 -4.88 -16.52 -13.84
CA LYS A 145 -4.53 -15.61 -14.95
C LYS A 145 -3.03 -15.57 -15.26
N LEU A 146 -2.19 -15.80 -14.25
CA LEU A 146 -0.73 -15.70 -14.36
C LEU A 146 -0.03 -17.07 -14.42
N GLY A 147 -0.76 -18.17 -14.24
CA GLY A 147 -0.23 -19.51 -14.19
C GLY A 147 0.53 -19.89 -15.46
N GLY A 148 1.67 -20.57 -15.28
CA GLY A 148 2.54 -21.00 -16.38
C GLY A 148 3.41 -19.90 -17.01
N LEU A 149 3.19 -18.63 -16.67
CA LEU A 149 4.03 -17.52 -17.14
C LEU A 149 5.26 -17.35 -16.25
N PRO A 150 6.46 -17.12 -16.80
CA PRO A 150 7.63 -16.76 -16.02
C PRO A 150 7.48 -15.32 -15.50
N LEU A 151 7.18 -15.18 -14.20
CA LEU A 151 6.92 -13.90 -13.55
C LEU A 151 8.20 -13.23 -13.02
N SER A 152 8.22 -11.91 -13.20
CA SER A 152 9.20 -11.00 -12.62
C SER A 152 8.53 -10.20 -11.52
N VAL A 153 8.86 -10.48 -10.26
CA VAL A 153 8.10 -10.00 -9.09
C VAL A 153 8.86 -8.88 -8.39
N ALA A 154 8.27 -7.70 -8.34
CA ALA A 154 8.72 -6.58 -7.53
C ALA A 154 8.31 -6.74 -6.07
N VAL A 155 9.26 -6.52 -5.16
CA VAL A 155 9.08 -6.67 -3.72
C VAL A 155 9.54 -5.42 -2.98
N ASP A 156 8.73 -4.98 -2.04
CA ASP A 156 9.07 -3.89 -1.13
C ASP A 156 8.28 -4.01 0.18
N VAL A 157 8.80 -3.38 1.25
CA VAL A 157 8.24 -3.42 2.60
C VAL A 157 7.97 -2.00 3.11
N ARG A 158 6.70 -1.75 3.47
CA ARG A 158 6.26 -0.48 4.05
C ARG A 158 5.96 -0.63 5.54
N PHE A 159 6.43 0.33 6.34
CA PHE A 159 6.17 0.43 7.78
C PHE A 159 5.02 1.39 8.13
N ASP A 160 4.32 1.11 9.24
CA ASP A 160 3.13 1.84 9.67
C ASP A 160 3.37 3.23 10.23
N SER A 161 4.54 3.53 10.78
CA SER A 161 4.89 4.87 11.23
C SER A 161 6.25 5.30 10.69
N PRO A 162 6.47 6.61 10.46
CA PRO A 162 7.76 7.16 10.08
C PRO A 162 8.75 7.34 11.26
N GLY A 163 8.39 6.90 12.48
CA GLY A 163 9.19 7.08 13.70
C GLY A 163 9.97 5.84 14.14
N PHE A 164 10.80 5.98 15.19
CA PHE A 164 11.68 4.94 15.73
C PHE A 164 10.96 3.71 16.34
N CYS A 165 9.62 3.67 16.35
CA CYS A 165 8.80 2.57 16.85
C CYS A 165 7.69 2.19 15.86
N ALA A 166 8.06 1.81 14.63
CA ALA A 166 7.12 1.14 13.73
C ALA A 166 6.69 -0.21 14.33
N SER A 167 5.38 -0.43 14.40
CA SER A 167 4.80 -1.62 15.05
C SER A 167 4.33 -2.65 14.03
N ARG A 168 3.85 -2.18 12.88
CA ARG A 168 3.35 -2.98 11.77
C ARG A 168 4.16 -2.72 10.51
N SER A 169 4.23 -3.74 9.67
CA SER A 169 4.83 -3.65 8.34
C SER A 169 4.04 -4.50 7.36
N THR A 170 4.07 -4.10 6.10
CA THR A 170 3.46 -4.82 4.98
C THR A 170 4.51 -5.03 3.93
N ALA A 171 4.77 -6.27 3.55
CA ALA A 171 5.48 -6.59 2.32
C ALA A 171 4.48 -6.94 1.22
N VAL A 172 4.77 -6.51 0.00
CA VAL A 172 3.93 -6.77 -1.19
C VAL A 172 4.78 -7.39 -2.28
N PHE A 173 4.21 -8.38 -2.96
CA PHE A 173 4.79 -9.05 -4.10
C PHE A 173 3.92 -8.74 -5.30
N MET A 174 4.47 -7.99 -6.25
CA MET A 174 3.74 -7.48 -7.41
C MET A 174 4.38 -7.98 -8.69
N ASP A 175 3.60 -8.59 -9.58
CA ASP A 175 4.09 -8.89 -10.93
C ASP A 175 4.42 -7.58 -11.66
N SER A 176 5.67 -7.45 -12.09
CA SER A 176 6.18 -6.23 -12.72
C SER A 176 5.60 -5.97 -14.10
N ASN A 177 4.95 -6.95 -14.75
CA ASN A 177 4.33 -6.75 -16.05
C ASN A 177 2.90 -6.22 -15.88
N THR A 178 2.01 -7.03 -15.30
CA THR A 178 0.58 -6.72 -15.10
C THR A 178 0.31 -5.75 -13.97
N LYS A 179 1.27 -5.56 -13.06
CA LYS A 179 1.13 -4.80 -11.81
C LYS A 179 0.14 -5.41 -10.82
N ALA A 180 -0.28 -6.66 -11.04
CA ALA A 180 -1.08 -7.41 -10.10
C ALA A 180 -0.28 -7.76 -8.86
N ILE A 181 -0.85 -7.47 -7.69
CA ILE A 181 -0.32 -7.97 -6.43
C ILE A 181 -0.74 -9.43 -6.32
N ILE A 182 0.25 -10.31 -6.23
CA ILE A 182 0.08 -11.76 -6.18
C ILE A 182 0.16 -12.29 -4.75
N HIS A 183 0.86 -11.59 -3.87
CA HIS A 183 0.99 -11.97 -2.46
C HIS A 183 1.25 -10.75 -1.58
N MET A 184 0.88 -10.85 -0.30
CA MET A 184 1.23 -9.87 0.72
C MET A 184 1.54 -10.55 2.05
N GLU A 185 2.44 -9.96 2.81
CA GLU A 185 2.81 -10.39 4.17
C GLU A 185 2.66 -9.24 5.14
N VAL A 186 2.13 -9.51 6.33
CA VAL A 186 2.02 -8.52 7.41
C VAL A 186 2.87 -8.94 8.60
N GLY A 187 3.77 -8.05 9.01
CA GLY A 187 4.64 -8.22 10.17
C GLY A 187 4.24 -7.37 11.37
N ASP A 188 4.48 -7.89 12.56
CA ASP A 188 4.50 -7.17 13.83
C ASP A 188 5.95 -7.08 14.35
N SER A 189 6.38 -5.91 14.79
CA SER A 189 7.75 -5.72 15.30
C SER A 189 8.11 -6.63 16.47
N ARG A 190 7.13 -7.13 17.24
CA ARG A 190 7.32 -8.17 18.26
C ARG A 190 7.92 -9.47 17.72
N GLU A 191 7.74 -9.78 16.44
CA GLU A 191 8.28 -11.00 15.81
C GLU A 191 9.79 -10.96 15.59
N VAL A 192 10.41 -9.78 15.72
CA VAL A 192 11.85 -9.57 15.49
C VAL A 192 12.51 -8.84 16.65
N ASP A 193 11.97 -8.99 17.86
CA ASP A 193 12.42 -8.28 19.07
C ASP A 193 12.50 -6.76 18.87
N ARG A 194 11.59 -6.22 18.04
CA ARG A 194 11.50 -4.81 17.65
C ARG A 194 12.73 -4.28 16.89
N HIS A 195 13.55 -5.16 16.31
CA HIS A 195 14.58 -4.79 15.36
C HIS A 195 14.03 -4.65 13.94
N SER A 196 13.59 -3.43 13.59
CA SER A 196 12.96 -3.12 12.30
C SER A 196 13.76 -3.56 11.07
N SER A 197 15.09 -3.53 11.12
CA SER A 197 15.96 -3.99 10.02
C SER A 197 15.84 -5.49 9.73
N LYS A 198 15.50 -6.31 10.72
CA LYS A 198 15.25 -7.75 10.54
C LYS A 198 13.88 -8.02 9.91
N MET A 199 12.95 -7.08 10.04
CA MET A 199 11.57 -7.24 9.55
C MET A 199 11.51 -7.33 8.03
N GLU A 200 12.27 -6.50 7.32
CA GLU A 200 12.31 -6.50 5.85
C GLU A 200 12.70 -7.89 5.32
N ARG A 201 13.79 -8.45 5.86
CA ARG A 201 14.27 -9.79 5.50
C ARG A 201 13.23 -10.86 5.84
N LEU A 202 12.64 -10.80 7.02
CA LEU A 202 11.66 -11.77 7.51
C LEU A 202 10.42 -11.84 6.60
N LEU A 203 9.84 -10.69 6.24
CA LEU A 203 8.63 -10.68 5.43
C LEU A 203 8.89 -11.06 3.97
N ILE A 204 10.03 -10.63 3.42
CA ILE A 204 10.40 -11.03 2.06
C ILE A 204 10.68 -12.54 2.01
N ASP A 205 11.40 -13.08 2.99
CA ASP A 205 11.67 -14.53 3.08
C ASP A 205 10.37 -15.35 3.14
N ARG A 206 9.42 -14.99 4.03
CA ARG A 206 8.12 -15.68 4.12
C ARG A 206 7.34 -15.66 2.81
N GLY A 207 7.24 -14.49 2.19
CA GLY A 207 6.46 -14.38 0.96
C GLY A 207 7.14 -15.08 -0.23
N LEU A 208 8.47 -15.07 -0.30
CA LEU A 208 9.20 -15.88 -1.29
C LEU A 208 8.99 -17.37 -1.03
N GLN A 209 9.06 -17.85 0.21
CA GLN A 209 8.76 -19.25 0.53
C GLN A 209 7.35 -19.63 0.10
N HIS A 210 6.35 -18.82 0.44
CA HIS A 210 4.97 -19.07 0.03
C HIS A 210 4.86 -19.16 -1.50
N LEU A 211 5.41 -18.18 -2.21
CA LEU A 211 5.29 -18.14 -3.65
C LEU A 211 6.02 -19.30 -4.35
N LEU A 212 7.17 -19.74 -3.85
CA LEU A 212 7.95 -20.82 -4.46
C LEU A 212 7.46 -22.23 -4.10
N THR A 213 6.80 -22.40 -2.96
CA THR A 213 6.43 -23.73 -2.44
C THR A 213 4.93 -24.00 -2.38
N ALA A 214 4.11 -22.95 -2.30
CA ALA A 214 2.67 -23.07 -2.08
C ALA A 214 1.83 -22.34 -3.14
N SER A 215 2.44 -21.66 -4.10
CA SER A 215 1.74 -21.06 -5.23
C SER A 215 1.98 -21.84 -6.53
N PRO A 216 1.04 -21.81 -7.49
CA PRO A 216 1.22 -22.43 -8.80
C PRO A 216 2.03 -21.55 -9.77
N LEU A 217 2.62 -20.45 -9.31
CA LEU A 217 3.29 -19.47 -10.15
C LEU A 217 4.73 -19.86 -10.43
N VAL A 218 5.18 -19.56 -11.65
CA VAL A 218 6.59 -19.73 -12.04
C VAL A 218 7.31 -18.40 -11.82
N ILE A 219 8.05 -18.27 -10.73
CA ILE A 219 8.85 -17.08 -10.45
C ILE A 219 10.27 -17.32 -10.95
N TRP A 220 10.75 -16.42 -11.82
CA TRP A 220 12.12 -16.49 -12.32
C TRP A 220 12.97 -15.28 -11.90
N GLU A 221 12.35 -14.13 -11.63
CA GLU A 221 13.05 -12.89 -11.28
C GLU A 221 12.41 -12.18 -10.09
N ILE A 222 13.25 -11.71 -9.16
CA ILE A 222 12.86 -10.84 -8.05
C ILE A 222 13.47 -9.46 -8.27
N ILE A 223 12.66 -8.41 -8.10
CA ILE A 223 13.04 -7.01 -8.26
C ILE A 223 12.91 -6.33 -6.90
N SER A 224 13.99 -5.75 -6.38
CA SER A 224 13.96 -5.07 -5.08
C SER A 224 14.76 -3.77 -5.11
N ASP A 225 14.65 -2.99 -4.04
CA ASP A 225 15.60 -1.94 -3.75
C ASP A 225 16.98 -2.51 -3.41
N ALA A 226 18.00 -1.64 -3.42
CA ALA A 226 19.38 -1.97 -3.09
C ALA A 226 19.61 -2.22 -1.57
N SER A 227 18.74 -3.02 -0.94
CA SER A 227 18.86 -3.44 0.46
C SER A 227 19.94 -4.52 0.60
N ARG A 228 20.91 -4.28 1.49
CA ARG A 228 21.97 -5.25 1.81
C ARG A 228 21.41 -6.58 2.34
N ASN A 229 20.31 -6.51 3.10
CA ASN A 229 19.67 -7.69 3.67
C ASN A 229 19.06 -8.57 2.58
N ILE A 230 18.38 -7.96 1.61
CA ILE A 230 17.72 -8.66 0.51
C ILE A 230 18.73 -9.18 -0.51
N ILE A 231 19.75 -8.39 -0.86
CA ILE A 231 20.88 -8.85 -1.68
C ILE A 231 21.58 -10.06 -1.04
N SER A 232 21.69 -10.10 0.29
CA SER A 232 22.25 -11.25 1.00
C SER A 232 21.31 -12.46 0.95
N LEU A 233 20.01 -12.26 1.20
CA LEU A 233 18.98 -13.29 1.14
C LEU A 233 18.93 -13.98 -0.23
N MET A 234 18.94 -13.21 -1.32
CA MET A 234 18.89 -13.73 -2.68
C MET A 234 20.12 -14.55 -3.07
N LYS A 235 21.23 -14.43 -2.32
CA LYS A 235 22.45 -15.24 -2.51
C LYS A 235 22.46 -16.53 -1.69
N SER A 236 21.49 -16.74 -0.81
CA SER A 236 21.37 -17.97 -0.01
C SER A 236 20.36 -18.94 -0.61
N ASP A 237 20.51 -20.23 -0.31
CA ASP A 237 19.48 -21.22 -0.65
C ASP A 237 18.21 -20.94 0.15
N PRO A 238 17.01 -21.16 -0.44
CA PRO A 238 16.78 -21.75 -1.75
C PRO A 238 16.80 -20.76 -2.93
N TYR A 239 17.09 -19.47 -2.74
CA TYR A 239 16.81 -18.41 -3.73
C TYR A 239 17.89 -18.17 -4.79
N LYS A 240 19.08 -18.79 -4.67
CA LYS A 240 20.24 -18.55 -5.55
C LYS A 240 19.96 -18.70 -7.05
N HIS A 241 18.98 -19.54 -7.40
CA HIS A 241 18.61 -19.83 -8.78
C HIS A 241 17.75 -18.72 -9.41
N LEU A 242 17.16 -17.83 -8.60
CA LEU A 242 16.34 -16.73 -9.07
C LEU A 242 17.21 -15.57 -9.58
N GLN A 243 16.82 -14.98 -10.70
CA GLN A 243 17.42 -13.73 -11.15
C GLN A 243 17.08 -12.62 -10.16
N HIS A 244 18.09 -11.97 -9.58
CA HIS A 244 17.88 -10.79 -8.73
C HIS A 244 18.20 -9.52 -9.51
N SER A 245 17.20 -8.67 -9.68
CA SER A 245 17.31 -7.34 -10.28
C SER A 245 17.07 -6.26 -9.24
N LEU A 246 17.75 -5.13 -9.40
CA LEU A 246 17.58 -3.98 -8.51
C LEU A 246 16.90 -2.83 -9.23
N ASP A 247 16.16 -2.00 -8.49
CA ASP A 247 15.57 -0.79 -9.04
C ASP A 247 16.64 0.16 -9.59
N ILE A 248 16.64 0.30 -10.91
CA ILE A 248 17.56 1.16 -11.66
C ILE A 248 17.39 2.64 -11.30
N TRP A 249 16.20 3.09 -10.87
CA TRP A 249 15.97 4.49 -10.53
C TRP A 249 16.87 4.93 -9.37
N HIS A 250 16.98 4.12 -8.31
CA HIS A 250 17.88 4.39 -7.18
C HIS A 250 19.34 4.48 -7.62
N LYS A 251 19.77 3.64 -8.57
CA LYS A 251 21.13 3.65 -9.11
C LYS A 251 21.41 4.91 -9.94
N ALA A 252 20.48 5.31 -10.80
CA ALA A 252 20.56 6.54 -11.58
C ALA A 252 20.54 7.79 -10.70
N LYS A 253 19.75 7.78 -9.61
CA LYS A 253 19.77 8.84 -8.61
C LYS A 253 21.13 8.95 -7.92
N LYS A 254 21.71 7.82 -7.49
CA LYS A 254 23.06 7.78 -6.91
C LYS A 254 24.11 8.31 -7.89
N LEU A 255 24.03 7.92 -9.17
CA LEU A 255 24.91 8.43 -10.24
C LEU A 255 24.81 9.96 -10.34
N THR A 256 23.59 10.49 -10.39
CA THR A 256 23.32 11.93 -10.45
C THR A 256 23.98 12.67 -9.28
N THR A 257 23.81 12.15 -8.05
CA THR A 257 24.41 12.73 -6.84
C THR A 257 25.93 12.71 -6.92
N SER A 258 26.55 11.57 -7.26
CA SER A 258 28.01 11.47 -7.39
C SER A 258 28.58 12.41 -8.45
N LEU A 259 27.92 12.55 -9.60
CA LEU A 259 28.34 13.49 -10.65
C LEU A 259 28.19 14.96 -10.19
N SER A 260 27.10 15.27 -9.48
CA SER A 260 26.89 16.61 -8.92
C SER A 260 27.94 16.96 -7.87
N ASP A 261 28.37 16.00 -7.06
CA ASP A 261 29.42 16.22 -6.07
C ASP A 261 30.78 16.45 -6.73
N ILE A 262 31.11 15.71 -7.80
CA ILE A 262 32.30 15.99 -8.63
C ILE A 262 32.22 17.39 -9.23
N ALA A 263 31.06 17.79 -9.75
CA ALA A 263 30.89 19.10 -10.39
C ALA A 263 31.06 20.30 -9.44
N LYS A 264 30.90 20.09 -8.12
CA LYS A 264 31.15 21.10 -7.08
C LYS A 264 32.64 21.32 -6.80
N THR A 265 33.51 20.37 -7.15
CA THR A 265 34.96 20.51 -6.98
C THR A 265 35.50 21.63 -7.89
N PRO A 266 36.45 22.46 -7.42
CA PRO A 266 37.10 23.47 -8.26
C PRO A 266 37.64 22.88 -9.57
N GLY A 267 37.43 23.58 -10.69
CA GLY A 267 37.83 23.10 -12.02
C GLY A 267 36.93 22.02 -12.64
N CYS A 268 35.86 21.58 -11.96
CA CYS A 268 34.97 20.52 -12.45
C CYS A 268 33.57 20.97 -12.89
N ARG A 269 33.27 22.29 -12.89
CA ARG A 269 31.96 22.82 -13.26
C ARG A 269 31.49 22.44 -14.67
N GLY A 270 32.42 22.21 -15.60
CA GLY A 270 32.11 21.74 -16.97
C GLY A 270 31.35 20.41 -17.00
N LEU A 271 31.35 19.63 -15.92
CA LEU A 271 30.57 18.40 -15.82
C LEU A 271 29.05 18.63 -15.75
N LEU A 272 28.59 19.81 -15.30
CA LEU A 272 27.17 20.07 -15.04
C LEU A 272 26.26 19.80 -16.26
N GLN A 273 26.67 20.26 -17.44
CA GLN A 273 25.95 20.02 -18.70
C GLN A 273 25.92 18.53 -19.10
N TRP A 274 26.90 17.75 -18.64
CA TRP A 274 27.04 16.33 -18.98
C TRP A 274 26.29 15.40 -18.01
N ILE A 275 25.83 15.88 -16.86
CA ILE A 275 25.16 15.03 -15.86
C ILE A 275 23.94 14.32 -16.45
N ARG A 276 23.03 15.07 -17.08
CA ARG A 276 21.82 14.49 -17.68
C ARG A 276 22.15 13.54 -18.85
N PRO A 277 23.01 13.90 -19.82
CA PRO A 277 23.49 12.96 -20.84
C PRO A 277 24.09 11.67 -20.29
N ILE A 278 24.96 11.73 -19.27
CA ILE A 278 25.58 10.56 -18.66
C ILE A 278 24.53 9.66 -17.99
N VAL A 279 23.57 10.25 -17.27
CA VAL A 279 22.49 9.49 -16.63
C VAL A 279 21.58 8.86 -17.68
N ASN A 280 21.23 9.57 -18.75
CA ASN A 280 20.45 9.01 -19.87
C ASN A 280 21.21 7.88 -20.57
N HIS A 281 22.52 8.03 -20.76
CA HIS A 281 23.37 6.97 -21.30
C HIS A 281 23.37 5.73 -20.41
N PHE A 282 23.42 5.89 -19.08
CA PHE A 282 23.28 4.79 -18.14
C PHE A 282 21.96 4.03 -18.33
N TRP A 283 20.83 4.75 -18.40
CA TRP A 283 19.51 4.15 -18.69
C TRP A 283 19.51 3.39 -20.01
N TRP A 284 20.03 4.00 -21.07
CA TRP A 284 20.12 3.39 -22.39
C TRP A 284 21.01 2.14 -22.39
N CYS A 285 22.13 2.16 -21.66
CA CYS A 285 22.99 1.00 -21.53
C CYS A 285 22.22 -0.17 -20.91
N CYS A 286 21.52 0.07 -19.80
CA CYS A 286 20.71 -0.95 -19.12
C CYS A 286 19.57 -1.46 -20.01
N SER A 287 18.81 -0.59 -20.67
CA SER A 287 17.66 -1.00 -21.49
C SER A 287 18.08 -1.79 -22.74
N THR A 288 19.25 -1.49 -23.30
CA THR A 288 19.69 -2.13 -24.55
C THR A 288 20.57 -3.36 -24.31
N CYS A 289 21.08 -3.59 -23.09
CA CYS A 289 22.05 -4.65 -22.82
C CYS A 289 21.47 -6.07 -22.84
N LYS A 290 20.14 -6.23 -23.01
CA LYS A 290 19.37 -7.50 -23.06
C LYS A 290 20.01 -8.60 -22.20
N GLY A 291 20.09 -8.39 -20.88
CA GLY A 291 20.62 -9.38 -19.93
C GLY A 291 22.14 -9.50 -19.82
N SER A 292 22.94 -8.98 -20.77
CA SER A 292 24.40 -9.18 -20.80
C SER A 292 25.15 -8.11 -20.00
N VAL A 293 25.81 -8.53 -18.92
CA VAL A 293 26.69 -7.68 -18.10
C VAL A 293 27.86 -7.13 -18.91
N GLU A 294 28.47 -7.95 -19.75
CA GLU A 294 29.59 -7.55 -20.59
C GLU A 294 29.16 -6.45 -21.57
N ARG A 295 28.01 -6.61 -22.24
CA ARG A 295 27.47 -5.60 -23.15
C ARG A 295 27.11 -4.30 -22.42
N LEU A 296 26.55 -4.41 -21.22
CA LEU A 296 26.26 -3.27 -20.34
C LEU A 296 27.54 -2.50 -20.02
N LEU A 297 28.59 -3.19 -19.56
CA LEU A 297 29.88 -2.58 -19.21
C LEU A 297 30.57 -1.97 -20.42
N LYS A 298 30.64 -2.67 -21.56
CA LYS A 298 31.23 -2.15 -22.80
C LYS A 298 30.58 -0.84 -23.25
N ARG A 299 29.23 -0.77 -23.21
CA ARG A 299 28.50 0.45 -23.55
C ARG A 299 28.68 1.55 -22.52
N TRP A 300 28.64 1.20 -21.23
CA TRP A 300 28.86 2.14 -20.15
C TRP A 300 30.21 2.84 -20.29
N MET A 301 31.30 2.09 -20.54
CA MET A 301 32.63 2.65 -20.74
C MET A 301 32.74 3.56 -21.98
N GLY A 302 31.87 3.36 -22.98
CA GLY A 302 31.79 4.20 -24.18
C GLY A 302 31.59 5.68 -23.89
N ILE A 303 30.99 6.04 -22.74
CA ILE A 303 30.76 7.44 -22.35
C ILE A 303 32.06 8.25 -22.23
N LEU A 304 33.16 7.59 -21.81
CA LEU A 304 34.47 8.23 -21.68
C LEU A 304 35.07 8.60 -23.03
N TYR A 305 34.69 7.93 -24.10
CA TYR A 305 35.12 8.27 -25.46
C TYR A 305 34.21 9.36 -26.03
N HIS A 306 32.90 9.19 -25.90
CA HIS A 306 31.90 10.12 -26.41
C HIS A 306 32.10 11.54 -25.86
N ILE A 307 32.34 11.68 -24.56
CA ILE A 307 32.55 12.99 -23.90
C ILE A 307 33.81 13.73 -24.38
N ASN A 308 34.78 13.02 -24.99
CA ASN A 308 35.95 13.61 -25.64
C ASN A 308 35.77 13.78 -27.15
N ASN A 309 34.53 13.79 -27.66
CA ASN A 309 34.22 13.80 -29.09
C ASN A 309 34.84 12.62 -29.88
N LYS A 310 35.06 11.47 -29.23
CA LYS A 310 35.52 10.24 -29.90
C LYS A 310 34.36 9.26 -30.02
N HIS A 311 33.79 9.17 -31.22
CA HIS A 311 32.61 8.34 -31.50
C HIS A 311 32.95 6.93 -32.00
N VAL A 312 34.23 6.65 -32.30
CA VAL A 312 34.75 5.34 -32.69
C VAL A 312 35.99 5.04 -31.86
N TRP A 313 36.11 3.80 -31.36
CA TRP A 313 37.25 3.33 -30.58
C TRP A 313 37.44 1.82 -30.73
N ALA A 314 38.57 1.31 -30.23
CA ALA A 314 38.85 -0.12 -30.24
C ALA A 314 37.74 -0.88 -29.48
N GLY A 315 36.98 -1.70 -30.21
CA GLY A 315 35.90 -2.52 -29.64
C GLY A 315 34.54 -1.82 -29.50
N GLY A 316 34.31 -0.65 -30.11
CA GLY A 316 32.98 -0.04 -30.11
C GLY A 316 32.83 1.28 -30.87
N ARG A 317 31.59 1.74 -30.98
CA ARG A 317 31.21 3.06 -31.51
C ARG A 317 29.95 3.60 -30.83
N CYS A 318 29.73 4.91 -30.91
CA CYS A 318 28.47 5.53 -30.51
C CYS A 318 27.30 5.05 -31.38
N ARG A 319 26.08 5.10 -30.82
CA ARG A 319 24.85 4.61 -31.45
C ARG A 319 23.79 5.72 -31.52
N HIS A 320 24.13 6.79 -32.22
CA HIS A 320 23.26 7.90 -32.57
C HIS A 320 23.50 8.26 -34.06
N SER A 321 22.55 8.96 -34.69
CA SER A 321 22.67 9.43 -36.08
C SER A 321 23.60 10.64 -36.19
N GLU A 322 24.27 10.79 -37.34
CA GLU A 322 25.23 11.89 -37.61
C GLU A 322 24.59 13.29 -37.53
N GLU A 323 23.27 13.38 -37.69
CA GLU A 323 22.48 14.60 -37.57
C GLU A 323 22.49 15.22 -36.15
N HIS A 324 22.87 14.47 -35.12
CA HIS A 324 22.95 14.94 -33.73
C HIS A 324 24.34 15.47 -33.32
N GLU A 325 25.31 15.53 -34.23
CA GLU A 325 26.69 15.94 -33.91
C GLU A 325 26.84 17.45 -33.66
N THR A 326 25.87 18.27 -34.05
CA THR A 326 25.98 19.74 -34.17
C THR A 326 25.64 20.57 -32.92
N GLU A 327 25.20 19.98 -31.80
CA GLU A 327 24.74 20.78 -30.64
C GLU A 327 25.71 20.79 -29.42
N CYS A 328 26.77 19.98 -29.40
CA CYS A 328 27.69 19.93 -28.26
C CYS A 328 29.00 20.67 -28.54
N SER A 329 29.12 21.92 -28.07
CA SER A 329 30.33 22.74 -28.22
C SER A 329 31.37 22.56 -27.09
N ASN A 330 30.97 21.95 -25.97
CA ASN A 330 31.72 21.94 -24.71
C ASN A 330 32.20 20.53 -24.30
N TRP A 331 32.98 19.88 -25.16
CA TRP A 331 33.59 18.56 -24.89
C TRP A 331 34.62 18.65 -23.75
N LEU A 332 34.72 17.60 -22.93
CA LEU A 332 35.76 17.54 -21.90
C LEU A 332 37.08 17.06 -22.50
N GLN A 333 38.20 17.58 -22.03
CA GLN A 333 39.55 17.16 -22.46
C GLN A 333 40.13 16.11 -21.50
N ARG A 334 40.91 15.15 -22.00
CA ARG A 334 41.36 13.97 -21.23
C ARG A 334 42.33 14.26 -20.10
N ASP A 335 43.13 15.30 -20.27
CA ASP A 335 44.15 15.78 -19.35
C ASP A 335 43.55 16.55 -18.15
N THR A 336 42.32 17.03 -18.28
CA THR A 336 41.63 17.81 -17.25
C THR A 336 41.32 17.02 -15.99
N VAL A 337 41.29 17.73 -14.85
CA VAL A 337 40.89 17.18 -13.54
C VAL A 337 39.47 16.61 -13.59
N VAL A 338 38.56 17.29 -14.28
CA VAL A 338 37.15 16.86 -14.41
C VAL A 338 37.03 15.51 -15.12
N PHE A 339 37.81 15.27 -16.18
CA PHE A 339 37.79 13.98 -16.87
C PHE A 339 38.39 12.86 -16.02
N LYS A 340 39.48 13.13 -15.28
CA LYS A 340 40.08 12.16 -14.35
C LYS A 340 39.09 11.73 -13.26
N ASN A 341 38.39 12.67 -12.64
CA ASN A 341 37.38 12.39 -11.62
C ASN A 341 36.18 11.61 -12.20
N LEU A 342 35.71 12.00 -13.39
CA LEU A 342 34.65 11.27 -14.09
C LEU A 342 35.08 9.83 -14.41
N ARG A 343 36.30 9.65 -14.93
CA ARG A 343 36.87 8.33 -15.24
C ARG A 343 36.89 7.45 -14.00
N MET A 344 37.35 7.96 -12.85
CA MET A 344 37.35 7.22 -11.59
C MET A 344 35.96 6.71 -11.19
N LEU A 345 34.91 7.52 -11.39
CA LEU A 345 33.53 7.11 -11.13
C LEU A 345 33.05 6.04 -12.12
N VAL A 346 33.28 6.27 -13.43
CA VAL A 346 32.83 5.37 -14.50
C VAL A 346 33.52 4.00 -14.41
N THR A 347 34.81 3.97 -14.07
CA THR A 347 35.61 2.75 -13.93
C THR A 347 35.67 2.22 -12.50
N ASN A 348 34.89 2.76 -11.58
CA ASN A 348 34.89 2.30 -10.19
C ASN A 348 34.52 0.81 -10.10
N ARG A 349 35.33 0.03 -9.38
CA ARG A 349 35.18 -1.43 -9.28
C ARG A 349 33.82 -1.85 -8.72
N ASP A 350 33.37 -1.21 -7.65
CA ASP A 350 32.08 -1.54 -7.00
C ASP A 350 30.90 -1.10 -7.87
N TRP A 351 31.02 0.06 -8.52
CA TRP A 351 30.05 0.54 -9.48
C TRP A 351 29.86 -0.47 -10.61
N CYS A 352 30.95 -0.85 -11.28
CA CYS A 352 30.92 -1.82 -12.37
C CYS A 352 30.48 -3.21 -11.89
N GLY A 353 30.96 -3.68 -10.74
CA GLY A 353 30.59 -4.98 -10.17
C GLY A 353 29.09 -5.09 -9.83
N SER A 354 28.45 -3.97 -9.49
CA SER A 354 27.00 -3.92 -9.25
C SER A 354 26.14 -3.86 -10.52
N MET A 355 26.73 -3.65 -11.71
CA MET A 355 25.97 -3.55 -12.98
C MET A 355 25.16 -4.80 -13.30
N LYS A 356 25.59 -5.96 -12.80
CA LYS A 356 24.89 -7.24 -12.97
C LYS A 356 23.44 -7.25 -12.51
N PHE A 357 23.07 -6.37 -11.58
CA PHE A 357 21.70 -6.25 -11.07
C PHE A 357 20.78 -5.41 -11.96
N TYR A 358 21.32 -4.72 -12.98
CA TYR A 358 20.59 -3.74 -13.78
C TYR A 358 20.46 -4.15 -15.26
N THR A 359 20.75 -5.41 -15.57
CA THR A 359 20.76 -5.94 -16.94
C THR A 359 19.36 -6.10 -17.55
N ASN A 360 18.33 -6.17 -16.71
CA ASN A 360 16.92 -6.24 -17.11
C ASN A 360 16.19 -4.90 -16.97
N CYS A 361 16.89 -3.83 -16.57
CA CYS A 361 16.35 -2.46 -16.50
C CYS A 361 15.01 -2.34 -15.73
N ARG A 362 14.92 -3.00 -14.57
CA ARG A 362 13.68 -3.12 -13.76
C ARG A 362 13.49 -1.96 -12.79
N GLN A 363 12.23 -1.61 -12.51
CA GLN A 363 11.82 -0.54 -11.59
C GLN A 363 10.74 -1.03 -10.62
N THR A 364 10.62 -0.39 -9.45
CA THR A 364 9.67 -0.74 -8.37
C THR A 364 8.58 0.32 -8.15
N TRP A 365 8.50 1.37 -8.98
CA TRP A 365 7.57 2.50 -8.81
C TRP A 365 6.10 2.09 -8.61
N ALA A 366 5.67 0.98 -9.22
CA ALA A 366 4.28 0.52 -9.12
C ALA A 366 3.94 0.06 -7.69
N VAL A 367 4.92 -0.51 -6.97
CA VAL A 367 4.77 -0.89 -5.57
C VAL A 367 4.72 0.36 -4.68
N GLU A 368 5.58 1.34 -4.95
CA GLU A 368 5.52 2.64 -4.26
C GLU A 368 4.18 3.35 -4.45
N ASN A 369 3.62 3.27 -5.67
CA ASN A 369 2.31 3.82 -5.99
C ASN A 369 1.19 3.07 -5.25
N PHE A 370 1.25 1.74 -5.16
CA PHE A 370 0.31 0.99 -4.33
C PHE A 370 0.36 1.47 -2.87
N PHE A 371 1.56 1.56 -2.29
CA PHE A 371 1.72 2.00 -0.92
C PHE A 371 1.18 3.41 -0.69
N SER A 372 1.47 4.34 -1.61
CA SER A 372 1.15 5.75 -1.46
C SER A 372 -0.31 6.09 -1.78
N HIS A 373 -0.88 5.46 -2.81
CA HIS A 373 -2.18 5.82 -3.38
C HIS A 373 -3.29 4.81 -3.11
N THR A 374 -2.99 3.65 -2.53
CA THR A 374 -4.03 2.67 -2.15
C THR A 374 -3.88 2.29 -0.69
N LEU A 375 -2.72 1.77 -0.27
CA LEU A 375 -2.55 1.31 1.11
C LEU A 375 -2.69 2.45 2.13
N LEU A 376 -2.23 3.66 1.85
CA LEU A 376 -2.41 4.79 2.78
C LEU A 376 -3.89 5.20 2.98
N HIS A 377 -4.78 4.91 2.03
CA HIS A 377 -6.22 5.14 2.23
C HIS A 377 -6.80 4.18 3.27
N TYR A 378 -6.37 2.92 3.25
CA TYR A 378 -6.83 1.89 4.17
C TYR A 378 -6.06 1.88 5.51
N CYS A 379 -4.76 2.18 5.46
CA CYS A 379 -3.80 2.13 6.56
C CYS A 379 -2.92 3.41 6.61
N PRO A 380 -3.51 4.58 6.93
CA PRO A 380 -2.78 5.83 7.06
C PRO A 380 -1.71 5.76 8.14
N LYS A 381 -0.53 6.37 7.90
CA LYS A 381 0.60 6.39 8.85
C LYS A 381 0.31 7.05 10.20
N GLN A 382 -0.73 7.88 10.25
CA GLN A 382 -1.13 8.62 11.45
C GLN A 382 -1.96 7.78 12.43
N LYS A 383 -2.34 6.55 12.05
CA LYS A 383 -3.23 5.70 12.84
C LYS A 383 -2.57 4.37 13.17
N SER A 384 -2.69 3.98 14.43
CA SER A 384 -2.29 2.67 14.90
C SER A 384 -3.47 1.71 14.79
N TYR A 385 -3.19 0.49 14.35
CA TYR A 385 -4.17 -0.57 14.20
C TYR A 385 -3.69 -1.82 14.96
N GLY A 386 -4.62 -2.55 15.58
CA GLY A 386 -4.36 -3.92 16.02
C GLY A 386 -3.99 -4.82 14.83
N TYR A 387 -3.28 -5.94 15.08
CA TYR A 387 -2.80 -6.83 14.01
C TYR A 387 -3.93 -7.23 13.04
N ASP A 388 -5.03 -7.74 13.57
CA ASP A 388 -6.16 -8.21 12.76
C ASP A 388 -6.79 -7.07 11.93
N ALA A 389 -7.00 -5.90 12.54
CA ALA A 389 -7.55 -4.75 11.85
C ALA A 389 -6.62 -4.25 10.73
N TYR A 390 -5.31 -4.28 10.97
CA TYR A 390 -4.28 -3.94 9.99
C TYR A 390 -4.28 -4.97 8.84
N HIS A 391 -4.31 -6.26 9.15
CA HIS A 391 -4.34 -7.34 8.17
C HIS A 391 -5.57 -7.25 7.25
N ILE A 392 -6.77 -7.09 7.83
CA ILE A 392 -8.03 -6.90 7.10
C ILE A 392 -7.94 -5.73 6.12
N ARG A 393 -7.44 -4.59 6.58
CA ARG A 393 -7.30 -3.37 5.76
C ARG A 393 -6.29 -3.53 4.64
N ASN A 394 -5.21 -4.30 4.85
CA ASN A 394 -4.25 -4.60 3.78
C ASN A 394 -4.87 -5.52 2.71
N MET A 395 -5.63 -6.56 3.11
CA MET A 395 -6.35 -7.40 2.16
C MET A 395 -7.34 -6.58 1.30
N LEU A 396 -8.10 -5.68 1.94
CA LEU A 396 -9.00 -4.76 1.23
C LEU A 396 -8.25 -3.85 0.26
N ALA A 397 -7.09 -3.30 0.67
CA ALA A 397 -6.26 -2.47 -0.20
C ALA A 397 -5.73 -3.24 -1.42
N VAL A 398 -5.29 -4.49 -1.25
CA VAL A 398 -4.82 -5.33 -2.34
C VAL A 398 -5.96 -5.68 -3.31
N MET A 399 -7.15 -6.02 -2.81
CA MET A 399 -8.32 -6.25 -3.66
C MET A 399 -8.72 -4.98 -4.42
N ASP A 400 -8.73 -3.81 -3.76
CA ASP A 400 -8.98 -2.52 -4.43
C ASP A 400 -7.94 -2.26 -5.54
N HIS A 401 -6.65 -2.43 -5.27
CA HIS A 401 -5.62 -2.24 -6.29
C HIS A 401 -5.82 -3.16 -7.50
N ASN A 402 -5.96 -4.46 -7.26
CA ASN A 402 -6.05 -5.45 -8.33
C ASN A 402 -7.34 -5.32 -9.17
N ASN A 403 -8.49 -4.99 -8.56
CA ASN A 403 -9.74 -4.77 -9.30
C ASN A 403 -9.69 -3.52 -10.21
N HIS A 404 -8.74 -2.61 -9.99
CA HIS A 404 -8.65 -1.33 -10.69
C HIS A 404 -7.40 -1.16 -11.57
N LEU A 405 -6.68 -2.24 -11.88
CA LEU A 405 -5.50 -2.21 -12.75
C LEU A 405 -5.84 -1.82 -14.19
N GLY A 406 -6.91 -2.41 -14.74
CA GLY A 406 -7.35 -2.25 -16.12
C GLY A 406 -8.16 -0.99 -16.42
N ARG A 407 -8.11 0.03 -15.55
CA ARG A 407 -8.85 1.28 -15.78
C ARG A 407 -8.29 1.99 -17.02
N MET A 408 -9.18 2.22 -17.98
CA MET A 408 -8.90 2.96 -19.20
C MET A 408 -8.65 4.44 -18.91
N PRO A 409 -7.95 5.16 -19.80
CA PRO A 409 -7.89 6.62 -19.74
C PRO A 409 -9.30 7.22 -19.74
N LEU A 410 -9.46 8.33 -19.04
CA LEU A 410 -10.67 9.13 -19.06
C LEU A 410 -10.78 9.78 -20.43
N VAL A 411 -11.94 9.66 -21.06
CA VAL A 411 -12.20 10.19 -22.40
C VAL A 411 -13.24 11.31 -22.30
N GLY A 412 -13.01 12.41 -23.00
CA GLY A 412 -13.93 13.54 -23.11
C GLY A 412 -15.16 13.21 -23.95
N GLN A 413 -16.09 14.16 -24.06
CA GLN A 413 -17.27 14.01 -24.92
C GLN A 413 -16.91 13.97 -26.41
N ASP A 414 -15.74 14.49 -26.76
CA ASP A 414 -15.12 14.50 -28.10
C ASP A 414 -14.43 13.18 -28.47
N GLY A 415 -14.32 12.22 -27.54
CA GLY A 415 -13.60 10.97 -27.78
C GLY A 415 -12.09 11.06 -27.51
N GLU A 416 -11.59 12.21 -27.07
CA GLU A 416 -10.17 12.44 -26.80
C GLU A 416 -9.77 12.11 -25.36
N VAL A 417 -8.53 11.66 -25.18
CA VAL A 417 -8.01 11.30 -23.85
C VAL A 417 -7.77 12.55 -23.03
N TYR A 418 -8.36 12.60 -21.83
CA TYR A 418 -8.14 13.68 -20.88
C TYR A 418 -6.73 13.61 -20.28
N ALA A 419 -5.87 14.53 -20.72
CA ALA A 419 -4.53 14.71 -20.16
C ALA A 419 -4.52 15.85 -19.14
N LYS A 420 -4.13 15.54 -17.90
CA LYS A 420 -3.97 16.52 -16.83
C LYS A 420 -2.52 16.96 -16.75
N GLY A 421 -2.28 18.26 -16.90
CA GLY A 421 -0.98 18.86 -16.61
C GLY A 421 -0.70 18.83 -15.11
N GLN A 422 0.44 18.28 -14.71
CA GLN A 422 0.95 18.37 -13.35
C GLN A 422 2.38 18.87 -13.35
N VAL A 423 2.67 19.88 -12.52
CA VAL A 423 4.04 20.33 -12.31
C VAL A 423 4.76 19.29 -11.47
N SER A 424 5.80 18.68 -12.05
CA SER A 424 6.72 17.83 -11.31
C SER A 424 7.38 18.65 -10.20
N ARG A 425 7.12 18.29 -8.94
CA ARG A 425 7.72 18.98 -7.78
C ARG A 425 9.25 18.98 -7.81
N ARG A 426 9.85 18.00 -8.49
CA ARG A 426 11.29 17.78 -8.60
C ARG A 426 11.93 18.55 -9.75
N THR A 427 11.41 18.41 -10.97
CA THR A 427 11.99 19.06 -12.16
C THR A 427 11.46 20.47 -12.38
N LYS A 428 10.39 20.85 -11.66
CA LYS A 428 9.66 22.12 -11.85
C LYS A 428 9.13 22.30 -13.28
N GLN A 429 8.98 21.20 -14.01
CA GLN A 429 8.46 21.17 -15.37
C GLN A 429 7.04 20.61 -15.38
N TRP A 430 6.24 21.06 -16.33
CA TRP A 430 4.94 20.49 -16.63
C TRP A 430 5.12 19.10 -17.25
N VAL A 431 4.36 18.14 -16.73
CA VAL A 431 4.25 16.80 -17.27
C VAL A 431 2.77 16.52 -17.48
N ALA A 432 2.41 16.05 -18.67
CA ALA A 432 1.07 15.58 -18.95
C ALA A 432 0.93 14.15 -18.40
N TYR A 433 -0.14 13.90 -17.66
CA TYR A 433 -0.53 12.57 -17.22
C TYR A 433 -1.92 12.24 -17.73
N GLU A 434 -2.07 11.06 -18.33
CA GLU A 434 -3.39 10.52 -18.65
C GLU A 434 -4.14 10.24 -17.35
N GLU A 435 -5.26 10.93 -17.15
CA GLU A 435 -6.11 10.69 -16.00
C GLU A 435 -6.93 9.42 -16.28
N LYS A 436 -6.90 8.44 -15.38
CA LYS A 436 -7.69 7.21 -15.54
C LYS A 436 -9.14 7.45 -15.15
N ALA A 437 -10.06 6.72 -15.78
CA ALA A 437 -11.47 6.71 -15.42
C ALA A 437 -11.67 6.43 -13.90
N PRO A 438 -12.75 6.95 -13.28
CA PRO A 438 -13.04 6.68 -11.87
C PRO A 438 -13.06 5.18 -11.54
N LYS A 439 -12.68 4.84 -10.31
CA LYS A 439 -12.79 3.48 -9.80
C LYS A 439 -14.25 3.03 -9.78
N ASP A 440 -14.53 1.84 -10.31
CA ASP A 440 -15.86 1.23 -10.20
C ASP A 440 -15.85 0.19 -9.08
N PHE A 441 -16.74 0.34 -8.11
CA PHE A 441 -16.75 -0.51 -6.91
C PHE A 441 -17.73 -1.68 -7.08
N LYS A 442 -17.79 -2.28 -8.27
CA LYS A 442 -18.78 -3.32 -8.63
C LYS A 442 -18.66 -4.58 -7.77
N TYR A 443 -17.49 -4.88 -7.23
CA TYR A 443 -17.26 -6.02 -6.34
C TYR A 443 -17.71 -5.77 -4.88
N ILE A 444 -17.96 -4.52 -4.49
CA ILE A 444 -18.31 -4.17 -3.10
C ILE A 444 -19.65 -4.76 -2.64
N PRO A 445 -20.74 -4.74 -3.44
CA PRO A 445 -22.00 -5.36 -3.02
C PRO A 445 -21.87 -6.84 -2.67
N GLU A 446 -21.11 -7.62 -3.45
CA GLU A 446 -20.84 -9.03 -3.13
C GLU A 446 -20.06 -9.17 -1.83
N LEU A 447 -19.03 -8.35 -1.62
CA LEU A 447 -18.24 -8.37 -0.38
C LEU A 447 -19.07 -7.97 0.84
N MET A 448 -19.99 -7.00 0.69
CA MET A 448 -20.94 -6.62 1.73
C MET A 448 -21.88 -7.78 2.07
N ALA A 449 -22.47 -8.41 1.06
CA ALA A 449 -23.35 -9.57 1.24
C ALA A 449 -22.63 -10.75 1.92
N ALA A 450 -21.39 -11.05 1.51
CA ALA A 450 -20.57 -12.07 2.16
C ALA A 450 -20.30 -11.74 3.63
N CYS A 451 -19.96 -10.49 3.95
CA CYS A 451 -19.77 -10.04 5.33
C CYS A 451 -21.06 -10.13 6.16
N MET A 452 -22.20 -9.77 5.57
CA MET A 452 -23.50 -9.92 6.20
C MET A 452 -23.77 -11.39 6.52
N ARG A 453 -23.74 -12.27 5.51
CA ARG A 453 -23.98 -13.71 5.66
C ARG A 453 -23.07 -14.34 6.72
N ALA A 454 -21.78 -14.01 6.74
CA ALA A 454 -20.83 -14.51 7.73
C ALA A 454 -21.14 -14.09 9.17
N THR A 455 -21.95 -13.03 9.37
CA THR A 455 -22.41 -12.58 10.69
C THR A 455 -23.81 -13.03 11.04
N TYR A 456 -24.57 -13.62 10.11
CA TYR A 456 -25.96 -13.99 10.32
C TYR A 456 -26.09 -15.06 11.42
N GLY A 457 -26.89 -14.77 12.46
CA GLY A 457 -27.11 -15.67 13.58
C GLY A 457 -25.89 -15.91 14.48
N VAL A 458 -24.76 -15.26 14.21
CA VAL A 458 -23.54 -15.38 15.02
C VAL A 458 -23.67 -14.43 16.21
N SER A 459 -23.64 -14.94 17.43
CA SER A 459 -23.58 -14.07 18.62
C SER A 459 -22.35 -13.18 18.58
N GLU A 460 -22.48 -11.92 19.02
CA GLU A 460 -21.32 -11.05 19.14
C GLU A 460 -20.29 -11.61 20.14
N THR A 461 -20.69 -12.45 21.12
CA THR A 461 -19.76 -13.07 22.08
C THR A 461 -18.80 -14.08 21.46
N LYS A 462 -19.09 -14.57 20.23
CA LYS A 462 -18.22 -15.51 19.49
C LYS A 462 -17.04 -14.83 18.78
N PHE A 463 -16.75 -13.56 19.09
CA PHE A 463 -15.55 -12.85 18.64
C PHE A 463 -14.26 -13.64 18.94
N ARG A 464 -13.36 -13.77 17.95
CA ARG A 464 -12.05 -14.39 18.14
C ARG A 464 -10.95 -13.63 17.40
N LYS A 465 -9.91 -13.22 18.14
CA LYS A 465 -8.64 -12.76 17.57
C LYS A 465 -8.05 -13.86 16.68
N SER A 466 -7.29 -13.48 15.67
CA SER A 466 -6.58 -14.49 14.86
C SER A 466 -5.57 -15.24 15.72
N ARG A 467 -5.22 -16.47 15.31
CA ARG A 467 -4.17 -17.25 15.97
C ARG A 467 -2.87 -16.46 16.08
N LYS A 468 -2.53 -15.71 15.03
CA LYS A 468 -1.36 -14.85 14.98
C LYS A 468 -1.47 -13.67 15.95
N SER A 469 -2.61 -12.99 16.00
CA SER A 469 -2.82 -11.93 16.99
C SER A 469 -2.73 -12.46 18.43
N MET A 470 -3.24 -13.66 18.71
CA MET A 470 -3.12 -14.30 20.02
C MET A 470 -1.68 -14.66 20.37
N SER A 471 -0.92 -15.25 19.43
CA SER A 471 0.50 -15.57 19.67
C SER A 471 1.35 -14.32 19.88
N LEU A 472 1.00 -13.20 19.24
CA LEU A 472 1.69 -11.94 19.44
C LEU A 472 1.44 -11.37 20.84
N ASP A 473 0.30 -11.65 21.47
CA ASP A 473 -0.01 -11.22 22.83
C ASP A 473 0.78 -12.00 23.89
N SER A 474 1.24 -13.23 23.57
CA SER A 474 2.18 -13.99 24.40
C SER A 474 3.64 -13.53 24.28
N ILE A 475 3.98 -12.80 23.22
CA ILE A 475 5.31 -12.18 23.07
C ILE A 475 5.30 -10.88 23.90
N ALA A 476 6.18 -10.83 24.92
CA ALA A 476 6.22 -9.86 26.01
C ALA A 476 5.62 -8.46 25.70
N LYS A 477 4.75 -7.97 26.61
CA LYS A 477 4.14 -6.65 26.54
C LYS A 477 5.21 -5.54 26.41
N ASN A 478 4.81 -4.40 25.84
CA ASN A 478 5.64 -3.22 25.54
C ASN A 478 6.35 -2.54 26.74
N LEU A 479 6.38 -3.16 27.91
CA LEU A 479 7.04 -2.62 29.08
C LEU A 479 8.36 -3.37 29.24
N SER A 480 9.47 -2.62 29.32
CA SER A 480 10.56 -3.08 30.19
C SER A 480 9.90 -3.56 31.49
N GLY A 481 10.31 -4.72 32.03
CA GLY A 481 9.85 -5.13 33.36
C GLY A 481 10.16 -4.09 34.46
N GLU A 482 10.90 -3.05 34.10
CA GLU A 482 11.24 -1.89 34.90
C GLU A 482 10.27 -0.72 34.63
N THR A 483 9.85 -0.07 35.71
CA THR A 483 9.08 1.18 35.68
C THR A 483 9.81 2.25 34.85
N ASN A 484 9.05 3.04 34.09
CA ASN A 484 9.60 4.13 33.28
C ASN A 484 10.45 5.05 34.16
N PRO A 485 11.78 5.14 33.97
CA PRO A 485 12.59 6.06 34.73
C PRO A 485 12.10 7.47 34.43
N GLY A 486 11.52 8.15 35.42
CA GLY A 486 10.85 9.44 35.24
C GLY A 486 11.71 10.43 34.45
N SER A 487 11.07 11.35 33.70
CA SER A 487 11.72 12.18 32.66
C SER A 487 13.03 12.86 33.10
N ARG A 488 13.17 13.22 34.38
CA ARG A 488 14.41 13.74 34.97
C ARG A 488 15.60 12.76 34.88
N ILE A 489 15.38 11.48 35.14
CA ILE A 489 16.40 10.42 35.10
C ILE A 489 16.85 10.17 33.65
N LEU A 490 15.91 10.18 32.70
CA LEU A 490 16.21 10.06 31.27
C LEU A 490 17.05 11.24 30.76
N LEU A 491 16.68 12.46 31.15
CA LEU A 491 17.43 13.67 30.80
C LEU A 491 18.84 13.67 31.41
N ALA A 492 18.98 13.25 32.67
CA ALA A 492 20.28 13.11 33.32
C ALA A 492 21.17 12.05 32.65
N LYS A 493 20.61 10.89 32.26
CA LYS A 493 21.33 9.84 31.51
C LYS A 493 21.73 10.29 30.10
N MET A 494 20.91 11.11 29.43
CA MET A 494 21.28 11.69 28.13
C MET A 494 22.38 12.76 28.27
N GLN A 495 22.37 13.55 29.33
CA GLN A 495 23.41 14.52 29.63
C GLN A 495 24.74 13.85 30.02
N SER A 496 24.71 12.76 30.80
CA SER A 496 25.93 12.03 31.18
C SER A 496 26.59 11.32 29.98
N ARG A 497 25.80 10.78 29.04
CA ARG A 497 26.30 10.21 27.78
C ARG A 497 26.92 11.25 26.85
N LYS A 498 26.50 12.52 26.91
CA LYS A 498 27.14 13.63 26.18
C LYS A 498 28.45 14.08 26.81
N LYS A 499 28.61 13.93 28.13
CA LYS A 499 29.85 14.28 28.86
C LYS A 499 30.94 13.21 28.77
N THR A 500 30.60 11.99 28.35
CA THR A 500 31.51 10.86 28.20
C THR A 500 31.69 10.49 26.72
N GLY A 501 32.08 11.49 25.91
CA GLY A 501 32.73 11.27 24.61
C GLY A 501 34.24 11.05 24.81
N PRO A 502 34.94 10.39 23.86
CA PRO A 502 36.26 9.82 24.11
C PRO A 502 37.28 10.92 24.44
N ALA A 503 37.97 10.74 25.58
CA ALA A 503 39.15 11.52 25.91
C ALA A 503 40.16 11.38 24.76
N ALA A 504 40.57 12.53 24.22
CA ALA A 504 41.71 12.64 23.33
C ALA A 504 42.93 12.01 24.02
N LYS A 505 43.54 11.00 23.38
CA LYS A 505 44.91 10.60 23.69
C LYS A 505 45.83 11.40 22.76
N GLU A 506 46.43 12.45 23.32
CA GLU A 506 47.69 13.03 22.85
C GLU A 506 48.87 12.32 23.54
N SER A 507 50.04 12.37 22.88
CA SER A 507 51.36 11.77 23.21
C SER A 507 51.44 10.23 23.08
N CYS A 508 52.42 9.62 22.39
CA CYS A 508 53.73 10.03 21.87
C CYS A 508 53.92 9.48 20.44
#